data_AF-A0A428SC17-F1
#
_entry.id   AF-A0A428SC17-F1
#
_cell.length_a   1.000
_cell.length_b   1.000
_cell.length_c   1.000
_cell.angle_alpha   90.00
_cell.angle_beta   90.00
_cell.angle_gamma   90.00
#
_symmetry.space_group_name_H-M   'P 1'
#
loop_
_entity.id
_entity.type
_entity.pdbx_description
1 polymer ?
#
loop_
_entity_poly.entity_id
_entity_poly.type
_entity_poly.pdbx_seq_one_letter_code
_entity_poly.pdbx_strand_id
1 'polypeptide(L)'
;MGLHLGYLAASTMNWRSYTTFVSEQLKECKLHHANLLLSQTLDVVGSIRMHAKTVEKMDSLPLQVQLDLDLEIRNMVGELTSCRQIVQKQLELSSDLGILYDDILKSQAQELLHSNGLKLAEIARQDSAETKAMVSITDKTYQDSRTTRIMTVIALIYLPANLVLSFFSTTLVWFDPKSETGYGSENKFAMRVHPEIWVAVVTTVILATCTLSVSWWWQRREKRIEMKNFC
;
A
#
# COMPACT_ATOMS: atom_id res chain seq x y z
N MET A 1 14.93 -36.96 -10.98
CA MET A 1 13.79 -36.34 -10.26
C MET A 1 14.08 -34.91 -9.77
N GLY A 2 15.35 -34.46 -9.64
CA GLY A 2 15.67 -33.09 -9.18
C GLY A 2 15.45 -31.95 -10.18
N LEU A 3 15.49 -32.23 -11.50
CA LEU A 3 15.31 -31.21 -12.55
C LEU A 3 13.89 -30.60 -12.59
N HIS A 4 12.87 -31.36 -12.19
CA HIS A 4 11.48 -30.89 -12.19
C HIS A 4 11.14 -30.00 -10.98
N LEU A 5 11.82 -30.20 -9.84
CA LEU A 5 11.66 -29.33 -8.67
C LEU A 5 12.31 -27.95 -8.90
N GLY A 6 13.46 -27.91 -9.59
CA GLY A 6 14.12 -26.65 -9.95
C GLY A 6 13.27 -25.78 -10.89
N TYR A 7 12.52 -26.40 -11.80
CA TYR A 7 11.66 -25.69 -12.75
C TYR A 7 10.45 -25.02 -12.06
N LEU A 8 9.92 -25.64 -11.01
CA LEU A 8 8.80 -25.08 -10.23
C LEU A 8 9.26 -23.93 -9.31
N ALA A 9 10.45 -24.02 -8.72
CA ALA A 9 11.01 -22.93 -7.91
C ALA A 9 11.35 -21.68 -8.77
N ALA A 10 11.77 -21.86 -10.02
CA ALA A 10 12.08 -20.77 -10.94
C ALA A 10 10.86 -19.92 -11.33
N SER A 11 9.65 -20.48 -11.31
CA SER A 11 8.40 -19.79 -11.69
C SER A 11 8.01 -18.66 -10.73
N THR A 12 8.54 -18.65 -9.50
CA THR A 12 8.22 -17.65 -8.47
C THR A 12 9.42 -16.80 -8.05
N MET A 13 10.57 -16.98 -8.70
CA MET A 13 11.84 -16.43 -8.23
C MET A 13 12.18 -15.11 -8.94
N ASN A 14 12.66 -14.13 -8.17
CA ASN A 14 13.16 -12.85 -8.68
C ASN A 14 14.21 -13.09 -9.79
N TRP A 15 14.16 -12.32 -10.88
CA TRP A 15 15.09 -12.42 -12.01
C TRP A 15 16.56 -12.47 -11.58
N ARG A 16 16.94 -11.70 -10.54
CA ARG A 16 18.30 -11.76 -9.97
C ARG A 16 18.63 -13.15 -9.42
N SER A 17 17.75 -13.73 -8.62
CA SER A 17 17.90 -15.06 -8.05
C SER A 17 17.89 -16.17 -9.12
N TYR A 18 17.19 -15.98 -10.23
CA TYR A 18 17.24 -16.88 -11.38
C TYR A 18 18.62 -16.85 -12.06
N THR A 19 19.16 -15.66 -12.33
CA THR A 19 20.47 -15.53 -12.99
C THR A 19 21.62 -16.07 -12.14
N THR A 20 21.56 -15.91 -10.81
CA THR A 20 22.56 -16.49 -9.90
C THR A 20 22.48 -18.00 -9.90
N PHE A 21 21.27 -18.58 -9.79
CA PHE A 21 21.07 -20.03 -9.84
C PHE A 21 21.60 -20.64 -11.14
N VAL A 22 21.28 -20.05 -12.30
CA VAL A 22 21.78 -20.54 -13.59
C VAL A 22 23.31 -20.44 -13.67
N SER A 23 23.91 -19.38 -13.12
CA SER A 23 25.36 -19.20 -13.10
C SER A 23 26.08 -20.22 -12.21
N GLU A 24 25.49 -20.58 -11.07
CA GLU A 24 25.96 -21.61 -10.14
C GLU A 24 25.98 -22.97 -10.86
N GLN A 25 24.84 -23.35 -11.44
CA GLN A 25 24.67 -24.62 -12.15
C GLN A 25 25.59 -24.73 -13.37
N LEU A 26 25.81 -23.63 -14.08
CA LEU A 26 26.72 -23.60 -15.22
C LEU A 26 28.18 -23.82 -14.78
N LYS A 27 28.59 -23.26 -13.63
CA LYS A 27 29.93 -23.47 -13.07
C LYS A 27 30.13 -24.91 -12.63
N GLU A 28 29.19 -25.50 -11.90
CA GLU A 28 29.28 -26.90 -11.47
C GLU A 28 29.36 -27.85 -12.66
N CYS A 29 28.54 -27.64 -13.69
CA CYS A 29 28.55 -28.46 -14.90
C CYS A 29 29.90 -28.37 -15.65
N LYS A 30 30.45 -27.16 -15.79
CA LYS A 30 31.77 -26.94 -16.38
C LYS A 30 32.89 -27.60 -15.56
N LEU A 31 32.78 -27.55 -14.23
CA LEU A 31 33.77 -28.15 -13.34
C LEU A 31 33.72 -29.69 -13.37
N HIS A 32 32.51 -30.26 -13.42
CA HIS A 32 32.32 -31.70 -13.57
C HIS A 32 32.86 -32.19 -14.91
N HIS A 33 32.62 -31.43 -15.97
CA HIS A 33 33.20 -31.70 -17.29
C HIS A 33 34.73 -31.61 -17.29
N ALA A 34 35.32 -30.60 -16.64
CA ALA A 34 36.76 -30.49 -16.50
C ALA A 34 37.37 -31.67 -15.73
N ASN A 35 36.72 -32.11 -14.65
CA ASN A 35 37.13 -33.29 -13.90
C ASN A 35 37.06 -34.58 -14.73
N LEU A 36 36.01 -34.72 -15.55
CA LEU A 36 35.87 -35.85 -16.46
C LEU A 36 37.02 -35.89 -17.49
N LEU A 37 37.32 -34.75 -18.10
CA LEU A 37 38.44 -34.63 -19.06
C LEU A 37 39.79 -34.90 -18.41
N LEU A 38 40.01 -34.41 -17.19
CA LEU A 38 41.22 -34.69 -16.40
C LEU A 38 41.36 -36.19 -16.09
N SER A 39 40.26 -36.87 -15.76
CA SER A 39 40.29 -38.32 -15.53
C SER A 39 40.62 -39.09 -16.80
N GLN A 40 40.02 -38.71 -17.93
CA GLN A 40 40.28 -39.34 -19.23
C GLN A 40 41.72 -39.15 -19.69
N THR A 41 42.29 -37.96 -19.50
CA THR A 41 43.69 -37.69 -19.85
C THR A 41 44.66 -38.44 -18.95
N LEU A 42 44.35 -38.62 -17.66
CA LEU A 42 45.12 -39.47 -16.74
C LEU A 42 45.15 -40.94 -17.20
N ASP A 43 44.00 -41.48 -17.64
CA ASP A 43 43.89 -42.86 -18.15
C ASP A 43 44.65 -43.06 -19.46
N VAL A 44 44.61 -42.07 -20.36
CA VAL A 44 45.36 -42.10 -21.62
C VAL A 44 46.87 -42.04 -21.34
N VAL A 45 47.33 -41.15 -20.46
CA VAL A 45 48.75 -41.08 -20.06
C VAL A 45 49.19 -42.38 -19.37
N GLY A 46 48.33 -42.98 -18.55
CA GLY A 46 48.56 -44.30 -17.96
C GLY A 46 48.74 -45.39 -19.01
N SER A 47 47.90 -45.40 -20.05
CA SER A 47 47.98 -46.35 -21.16
C SER A 47 49.22 -46.14 -22.02
N ILE A 48 49.60 -44.88 -22.29
CA ILE A 48 50.85 -44.53 -22.99
C ILE A 48 52.05 -45.03 -22.20
N ARG A 49 52.07 -44.84 -20.87
CA ARG A 49 53.13 -45.37 -20.00
C ARG A 49 53.24 -46.89 -20.07
N MET A 50 52.11 -47.61 -20.13
CA MET A 50 52.10 -49.06 -20.27
C MET A 50 52.60 -49.50 -21.65
N HIS A 51 52.23 -48.81 -22.72
CA HIS A 51 52.73 -49.09 -24.07
C HIS A 51 54.22 -48.78 -24.22
N ALA A 52 54.71 -47.68 -23.65
CA ALA A 52 56.14 -47.36 -23.62
C ALA A 52 56.96 -48.49 -22.97
N LYS A 53 56.49 -49.03 -21.83
CA LYS A 53 57.10 -50.19 -21.16
C LYS A 53 56.99 -51.51 -21.94
N THR A 54 56.03 -51.61 -22.86
CA THR A 54 55.85 -52.81 -23.69
C THR A 54 56.75 -52.75 -24.94
N VAL A 55 56.94 -51.55 -25.50
CA VAL A 55 57.85 -51.26 -26.62
C VAL A 55 59.31 -51.37 -26.18
N GLU A 56 59.64 -50.95 -24.96
CA GLU A 56 60.95 -51.15 -24.32
C GLU A 56 61.36 -52.63 -24.21
N LYS A 57 60.40 -53.56 -24.16
CA LYS A 57 60.66 -55.01 -24.18
C LYS A 57 60.83 -55.60 -25.58
N MET A 58 60.41 -54.87 -26.62
CA MET A 58 60.42 -55.33 -28.02
C MET A 58 61.54 -54.72 -28.85
N ASP A 59 61.99 -53.51 -28.54
CA ASP A 59 63.04 -52.81 -29.27
C ASP A 59 64.11 -52.23 -28.33
N SER A 60 65.37 -52.42 -28.67
CA SER A 60 66.53 -51.88 -27.94
C SER A 60 66.68 -50.38 -28.19
N LEU A 61 65.82 -49.57 -27.57
CA LEU A 61 65.90 -48.10 -27.59
C LEU A 61 67.04 -47.57 -26.69
N PRO A 62 67.63 -46.40 -27.02
CA PRO A 62 68.68 -45.78 -26.19
C PRO A 62 68.16 -45.39 -24.81
N LEU A 63 68.89 -45.79 -23.76
CA LEU A 63 68.54 -45.62 -22.34
C LEU A 63 68.18 -44.17 -21.92
N GLN A 64 68.73 -43.18 -22.62
CA GLN A 64 68.48 -41.76 -22.33
C GLN A 64 67.05 -41.31 -22.71
N VAL A 65 66.51 -41.82 -23.82
CA VAL A 65 65.16 -41.46 -24.28
C VAL A 65 64.08 -42.07 -23.39
N GLN A 66 64.35 -43.25 -22.82
CA GLN A 66 63.43 -43.90 -21.88
C GLN A 66 63.37 -43.16 -20.54
N LEU A 67 64.52 -42.70 -20.02
CA LEU A 67 64.59 -41.98 -18.76
C LEU A 67 63.90 -40.62 -18.85
N ASP A 68 64.06 -39.91 -19.97
CA ASP A 68 63.42 -38.62 -20.23
C ASP A 68 61.91 -38.77 -20.37
N LEU A 69 61.45 -39.76 -21.15
CA LEU A 69 60.02 -40.04 -21.31
C LEU A 69 59.35 -40.47 -19.98
N ASP A 70 60.01 -41.30 -19.17
CA ASP A 70 59.45 -41.76 -17.89
C ASP A 70 59.43 -40.62 -16.84
N LEU A 71 60.35 -39.66 -16.96
CA LEU A 71 60.38 -38.45 -16.13
C LEU A 71 59.29 -37.46 -16.56
N GLU A 72 59.10 -37.24 -17.86
CA GLU A 72 58.07 -36.35 -18.40
C GLU A 72 56.66 -36.90 -18.13
N ILE A 73 56.45 -38.21 -18.27
CA ILE A 73 55.20 -38.88 -17.88
C ILE A 73 54.94 -38.74 -16.38
N ARG A 74 55.96 -38.90 -15.52
CA ARG A 74 55.81 -38.68 -14.07
C ARG A 74 55.44 -37.24 -13.76
N ASN A 75 56.06 -36.28 -14.45
CA ASN A 75 55.75 -34.86 -14.26
C ASN A 75 54.30 -34.54 -14.67
N MET A 76 53.87 -35.00 -15.85
CA MET A 76 52.49 -34.83 -16.32
C MET A 76 51.46 -35.45 -15.37
N VAL A 77 51.72 -36.64 -14.84
CA VAL A 77 50.85 -37.29 -13.85
C VAL A 77 50.79 -36.48 -12.55
N GLY A 78 51.92 -35.94 -12.09
CA GLY A 78 52.01 -35.05 -10.93
C GLY A 78 51.20 -33.77 -11.10
N GLU A 79 51.31 -33.11 -12.26
CA GLU A 79 50.54 -31.90 -12.56
C GLU A 79 49.03 -32.18 -12.66
N LEU A 80 48.62 -33.30 -13.29
CA LEU A 80 47.21 -33.67 -13.40
C LEU A 80 46.59 -33.98 -12.04
N THR A 81 47.33 -34.67 -11.16
CA THR A 81 46.87 -34.96 -9.80
C THR A 81 46.76 -33.70 -8.95
N SER A 82 47.71 -32.77 -9.05
CA SER A 82 47.60 -31.44 -8.42
C SER A 82 46.39 -30.66 -8.94
N CYS A 83 46.18 -30.61 -10.25
CA CYS A 83 45.06 -29.90 -10.87
C CYS A 83 43.71 -30.47 -10.38
N ARG A 84 43.59 -31.80 -10.32
CA ARG A 84 42.41 -32.48 -9.76
C ARG A 84 42.15 -32.08 -8.30
N GLN A 85 43.17 -32.06 -7.46
CA GLN A 85 43.02 -31.66 -6.04
C GLN A 85 42.58 -30.20 -5.88
N ILE A 86 43.11 -29.29 -6.70
CA ILE A 86 42.72 -27.87 -6.70
C ILE A 86 41.24 -27.73 -7.06
N VAL A 87 40.81 -28.40 -8.14
CA VAL A 87 39.42 -28.37 -8.60
C VAL A 87 38.47 -28.94 -7.54
N GLN A 88 38.85 -30.04 -6.87
CA GLN A 88 38.03 -30.62 -5.80
C GLN A 88 37.89 -29.69 -4.60
N LYS A 89 38.99 -29.10 -4.12
CA LYS A 89 38.95 -28.13 -3.01
C LYS A 89 38.09 -26.91 -3.35
N GLN A 90 38.16 -26.42 -4.58
CA GLN A 90 37.38 -25.27 -5.01
C GLN A 90 35.88 -25.58 -5.08
N LEU A 91 35.51 -26.80 -5.48
CA LEU A 91 34.12 -27.26 -5.49
C LEU A 91 33.56 -27.37 -4.05
N GLU A 92 34.32 -27.95 -3.14
CA GLU A 92 33.93 -28.09 -1.73
C GLU A 92 33.71 -26.72 -1.07
N LEU A 93 34.62 -25.78 -1.31
CA LEU A 93 34.50 -24.41 -0.81
C LEU A 93 33.31 -23.65 -1.43
N SER A 94 33.01 -23.86 -2.71
CA SER A 94 31.84 -23.27 -3.36
C SER A 94 30.54 -23.81 -2.79
N SER A 95 30.47 -25.13 -2.55
CA SER A 95 29.30 -25.76 -1.94
C SER A 95 29.05 -25.25 -0.52
N ASP A 96 30.11 -25.15 0.30
CA ASP A 96 30.01 -24.65 1.67
C ASP A 96 29.54 -23.19 1.70
N LEU A 97 30.05 -22.36 0.80
CA LEU A 97 29.62 -20.97 0.64
C LEU A 97 28.15 -20.86 0.24
N GLY A 98 27.66 -21.77 -0.61
CA GLY A 98 26.25 -21.86 -0.98
C GLY A 98 25.34 -22.14 0.22
N ILE A 99 25.74 -23.07 1.10
CA ILE A 99 24.99 -23.41 2.32
C ILE A 99 24.95 -22.23 3.30
N LEU A 100 26.10 -21.58 3.53
CA LEU A 100 26.17 -20.40 4.40
C LEU A 100 25.30 -19.25 3.88
N TYR A 101 25.30 -19.02 2.57
CA TYR A 101 24.49 -17.96 1.98
C TYR A 101 22.99 -18.23 2.14
N ASP A 102 22.55 -19.48 1.93
CA ASP A 102 21.16 -19.89 2.13
C ASP A 102 20.72 -19.68 3.59
N ASP A 103 21.56 -20.05 4.56
CA ASP A 103 21.25 -19.89 5.98
C ASP A 103 21.16 -18.40 6.40
N ILE A 104 22.06 -17.56 5.89
CA ILE A 104 22.01 -16.09 6.09
C ILE A 104 20.73 -15.52 5.48
N LEU A 105 20.39 -15.89 4.24
CA LEU A 105 19.18 -15.42 3.57
C LEU A 105 17.92 -15.84 4.34
N LYS A 106 17.87 -17.07 4.80
CA LYS A 106 16.75 -17.61 5.57
C LYS A 106 16.60 -16.89 6.91
N SER A 107 17.71 -16.66 7.61
CA SER A 107 17.73 -15.90 8.85
C SER A 107 17.18 -14.49 8.65
N GLN A 108 17.68 -13.76 7.65
CA GLN A 108 17.20 -12.41 7.35
C GLN A 108 15.72 -12.38 6.92
N ALA A 109 15.28 -13.37 6.13
CA ALA A 109 13.87 -13.47 5.73
C ALA A 109 12.97 -13.64 6.95
N GLN A 110 13.38 -14.47 7.91
CA GLN A 110 12.63 -14.70 9.14
C GLN A 110 12.57 -13.45 10.03
N GLU A 111 13.68 -12.72 10.17
CA GLU A 111 13.73 -11.45 10.91
C GLU A 111 12.84 -10.36 10.27
N LEU A 112 12.87 -10.25 8.94
CA LEU A 112 12.03 -9.30 8.20
C LEU A 112 10.55 -9.65 8.34
N LEU A 113 10.18 -10.93 8.23
CA LEU A 113 8.79 -11.36 8.44
C LEU A 113 8.32 -11.08 9.87
N HIS A 114 9.14 -11.37 10.87
CA HIS A 114 8.81 -11.14 12.27
C HIS A 114 8.65 -9.64 12.56
N SER A 115 9.61 -8.82 12.14
CA SER A 115 9.56 -7.36 12.36
C SER A 115 8.42 -6.70 11.59
N ASN A 116 8.12 -7.13 10.36
CA ASN A 116 6.97 -6.66 9.61
C ASN A 116 5.65 -7.09 10.27
N GLY A 117 5.56 -8.31 10.79
CA GLY A 117 4.40 -8.80 11.54
C GLY A 117 4.11 -7.94 12.78
N LEU A 118 5.16 -7.58 13.55
CA LEU A 118 5.02 -6.68 14.70
C LEU A 118 4.59 -5.27 14.29
N LYS A 119 5.18 -4.71 13.22
CA LYS A 119 4.79 -3.39 12.69
C LYS A 119 3.34 -3.39 12.20
N LEU A 120 2.92 -4.44 11.49
CA LEU A 120 1.54 -4.59 11.02
C LEU A 120 0.56 -4.70 12.18
N ALA A 121 0.91 -5.46 13.22
CA ALA A 121 0.08 -5.55 14.43
C ALA A 121 -0.04 -4.19 15.14
N GLU A 122 1.04 -3.42 15.23
CA GLU A 122 1.00 -2.07 15.81
C GLU A 122 0.20 -1.09 14.93
N ILE A 123 0.36 -1.14 13.60
CA ILE A 123 -0.45 -0.34 12.68
C ILE A 123 -1.94 -0.69 12.84
N ALA A 124 -2.30 -1.97 12.87
CA ALA A 124 -3.69 -2.40 13.07
C ALA A 124 -4.25 -1.93 14.43
N ARG A 125 -3.41 -1.91 15.47
CA ARG A 125 -3.78 -1.40 16.79
C ARG A 125 -4.01 0.13 16.76
N GLN A 126 -3.14 0.87 16.09
CA GLN A 126 -3.27 2.32 15.92
C GLN A 126 -4.49 2.67 15.07
N ASP A 127 -4.72 1.96 13.97
CA ASP A 127 -5.87 2.13 13.09
C ASP A 127 -7.19 1.85 13.83
N SER A 128 -7.23 0.81 14.67
CA SER A 128 -8.40 0.55 15.54
C SER A 128 -8.64 1.68 16.53
N ALA A 129 -7.59 2.26 17.11
CA ALA A 129 -7.70 3.39 18.04
C ALA A 129 -8.15 4.67 17.31
N GLU A 130 -7.59 4.95 16.14
CA GLU A 130 -7.97 6.08 15.28
C GLU A 130 -9.42 5.96 14.82
N THR A 131 -9.84 4.76 14.37
CA THR A 131 -11.23 4.48 13.99
C THR A 131 -12.19 4.76 15.15
N LYS A 132 -11.85 4.35 16.38
CA LYS A 132 -12.66 4.67 17.57
C LYS A 132 -12.74 6.17 17.83
N ALA A 133 -11.62 6.88 17.70
CA ALA A 133 -11.59 8.33 17.83
C ALA A 133 -12.45 9.00 16.75
N MET A 134 -12.35 8.55 15.50
CA MET A 134 -13.14 9.05 14.37
C MET A 134 -14.63 8.84 14.61
N VAL A 135 -15.05 7.65 15.04
CA VAL A 135 -16.46 7.38 15.42
C VAL A 135 -16.94 8.35 16.50
N SER A 136 -16.10 8.63 17.51
CA SER A 136 -16.46 9.60 18.56
C SER A 136 -16.56 11.04 18.05
N ILE A 137 -15.73 11.42 17.08
CA ILE A 137 -15.81 12.74 16.42
C ILE A 137 -17.07 12.81 15.58
N THR A 138 -17.37 11.78 14.78
CA THR A 138 -18.59 11.72 13.97
C THR A 138 -19.86 11.80 14.83
N ASP A 139 -19.90 11.12 15.98
CA ASP A 139 -21.04 11.22 16.90
C ASP A 139 -21.21 12.65 17.45
N LYS A 140 -20.11 13.30 17.84
CA LYS A 140 -20.13 14.71 18.26
C LYS A 140 -20.55 15.65 17.13
N THR A 141 -20.03 15.46 15.92
CA THR A 141 -20.43 16.23 14.73
C THR A 141 -21.90 16.01 14.38
N TYR A 142 -22.42 14.79 14.57
CA TYR A 142 -23.83 14.50 14.37
C TYR A 142 -24.70 15.27 15.36
N GLN A 143 -24.32 15.30 16.64
CA GLN A 143 -25.00 16.12 17.66
C GLN A 143 -24.93 17.61 17.33
N ASP A 144 -23.75 18.11 16.93
CA ASP A 144 -23.55 19.52 16.54
C ASP A 144 -24.38 19.90 15.29
N SER A 145 -24.49 18.99 14.33
CA SER A 145 -25.35 19.15 13.15
C SER A 145 -26.82 19.29 13.54
N ARG A 146 -27.28 18.53 14.55
CA ARG A 146 -28.65 18.66 15.08
C ARG A 146 -28.87 20.02 15.74
N THR A 147 -27.92 20.49 16.53
CA THR A 147 -27.98 21.80 17.20
C THR A 147 -28.01 22.94 16.19
N THR A 148 -27.12 22.90 15.19
CA THR A 148 -27.06 23.88 14.10
C THR A 148 -28.39 23.95 13.36
N ARG A 149 -28.99 22.80 13.03
CA ARG A 149 -30.29 22.74 12.35
C ARG A 149 -31.39 23.43 13.18
N ILE A 150 -31.42 23.21 14.49
CA ILE A 150 -32.40 23.84 15.38
C ILE A 150 -32.20 25.36 15.39
N MET A 151 -30.95 25.82 15.53
CA MET A 151 -30.63 27.25 15.52
C MET A 151 -31.02 27.92 14.19
N THR A 152 -30.78 27.26 13.06
CA THR A 152 -31.22 27.76 11.75
C THR A 152 -32.74 27.85 11.65
N VAL A 153 -33.49 26.85 12.14
CA VAL A 153 -34.96 26.92 12.15
C VAL A 153 -35.46 28.10 12.97
N ILE A 154 -34.87 28.33 14.16
CA ILE A 154 -35.23 29.48 15.01
C ILE A 154 -34.93 30.79 14.27
N ALA A 155 -33.74 30.92 13.66
CA ALA A 155 -33.37 32.11 12.90
C ALA A 155 -34.30 32.36 11.71
N LEU A 156 -34.67 31.32 10.97
CA LEU A 156 -35.58 31.42 9.81
C LEU A 156 -37.00 31.85 10.20
N ILE A 157 -37.45 31.57 11.42
CA ILE A 157 -38.74 32.05 11.94
C ILE A 157 -38.61 33.49 12.44
N TYR A 158 -37.53 33.79 13.17
CA TYR A 158 -37.33 35.08 13.81
C TYR A 158 -37.07 36.21 12.81
N LEU A 159 -36.31 35.93 11.74
CA LEU A 159 -35.90 36.91 10.74
C LEU A 159 -37.09 37.57 10.01
N PRO A 160 -38.07 36.82 9.42
CA PRO A 160 -39.26 37.43 8.83
C PRO A 160 -40.19 38.05 9.88
N ALA A 161 -40.28 37.47 11.08
CA ALA A 161 -41.12 38.03 12.15
C ALA A 161 -40.65 39.43 12.58
N ASN A 162 -39.33 39.62 12.72
CA ASN A 162 -38.77 40.95 13.01
C ASN A 162 -38.99 41.95 11.89
N LEU A 163 -38.89 41.49 10.64
CA LEU A 163 -39.14 42.35 9.48
C LEU A 163 -40.59 42.86 9.50
N VAL A 164 -41.57 41.96 9.73
CA VAL A 164 -42.97 42.34 9.88
C VAL A 164 -43.16 43.30 11.06
N LEU A 165 -42.61 42.99 12.23
CA LEU A 165 -42.70 43.87 13.40
C LEU A 165 -42.11 45.27 13.15
N SER A 166 -41.00 45.36 12.42
CA SER A 166 -40.37 46.62 12.04
C SER A 166 -41.21 47.44 11.05
N PHE A 167 -41.80 46.77 10.04
CA PHE A 167 -42.72 47.42 9.10
C PHE A 167 -43.98 47.94 9.80
N PHE A 168 -44.55 47.18 10.74
CA PHE A 168 -45.71 47.63 11.51
C PHE A 168 -45.36 48.71 12.53
N SER A 169 -44.19 48.64 13.18
CA SER A 169 -43.71 49.69 14.09
C SER A 169 -43.57 51.04 13.39
N THR A 170 -43.16 51.05 12.11
CA THR A 170 -42.98 52.28 11.32
C THR A 170 -44.28 52.79 10.69
N THR A 171 -45.28 51.95 10.41
CA THR A 171 -46.56 52.36 9.81
C THR A 171 -47.68 52.66 10.81
N LEU A 172 -47.58 52.23 12.07
CA LEU A 172 -48.59 52.48 13.11
C LEU A 172 -48.55 53.88 13.75
N VAL A 173 -47.59 54.73 13.37
CA VAL A 173 -47.48 56.11 13.90
C VAL A 173 -47.61 57.13 12.79
N TRP A 174 -48.81 57.23 12.21
CA TRP A 174 -49.19 58.41 11.45
C TRP A 174 -50.00 59.33 12.37
N PHE A 175 -49.39 60.43 12.80
CA PHE A 175 -50.12 61.58 13.32
C PHE A 175 -50.70 62.32 12.12
N ASP A 176 -52.02 62.25 11.94
CA ASP A 176 -52.74 63.04 10.93
C ASP A 176 -52.72 64.52 11.36
N PRO A 177 -51.96 65.42 10.70
CA PRO A 177 -52.09 66.84 10.97
C PRO A 177 -53.27 67.32 10.12
N LYS A 178 -54.49 67.21 10.65
CA LYS A 178 -55.61 67.89 10.01
C LYS A 178 -55.38 69.40 10.12
N SER A 179 -55.07 69.95 8.97
CA SER A 179 -55.06 71.36 8.63
C SER A 179 -56.20 72.12 9.29
N GLU A 180 -55.80 73.24 9.90
CA GLU A 180 -56.57 74.34 10.49
C GLU A 180 -58.01 74.51 9.96
N THR A 181 -58.98 74.57 10.87
CA THR A 181 -59.88 75.73 11.08
C THR A 181 -61.00 75.37 12.09
N GLY A 182 -61.14 76.17 13.15
CA GLY A 182 -62.37 76.22 13.96
C GLY A 182 -62.21 75.98 15.46
N TYR A 183 -62.15 77.08 16.19
CA TYR A 183 -62.51 77.28 17.61
C TYR A 183 -63.09 76.09 18.40
N GLY A 184 -62.49 75.82 19.57
CA GLY A 184 -63.23 75.37 20.74
C GLY A 184 -62.94 73.95 21.21
N SER A 185 -62.08 73.86 22.22
CA SER A 185 -62.09 72.94 23.36
C SER A 185 -62.11 71.41 23.14
N GLU A 186 -61.24 70.78 23.94
CA GLU A 186 -61.12 69.34 24.26
C GLU A 186 -60.23 68.50 23.33
N ASN A 187 -58.97 68.38 23.76
CA ASN A 187 -57.98 67.44 23.25
C ASN A 187 -58.42 65.99 23.53
N LYS A 188 -59.39 65.48 22.78
CA LYS A 188 -59.65 64.03 22.70
C LYS A 188 -58.68 63.45 21.68
N PHE A 189 -57.57 62.93 22.19
CA PHE A 189 -56.60 62.12 21.45
C PHE A 189 -57.30 60.82 21.01
N ALA A 190 -57.99 60.86 19.88
CA ALA A 190 -58.63 59.69 19.29
C ALA A 190 -57.58 58.89 18.52
N MET A 191 -56.90 57.99 19.22
CA MET A 191 -56.03 56.97 18.61
C MET A 191 -56.92 56.00 17.83
N ARG A 192 -57.14 56.27 16.54
CA ARG A 192 -57.86 55.35 15.65
C ARG A 192 -56.86 54.39 15.01
N VAL A 193 -56.81 53.20 15.59
CA VAL A 193 -56.14 52.03 15.00
C VAL A 193 -56.89 51.67 13.71
N HIS A 194 -56.18 51.64 12.59
CA HIS A 194 -56.74 51.24 11.29
C HIS A 194 -57.37 49.84 11.39
N PRO A 195 -58.50 49.57 10.70
CA PRO A 195 -59.14 48.26 10.64
C PRO A 195 -58.32 47.19 9.88
N GLU A 196 -57.08 47.49 9.50
CA GLU A 196 -56.19 46.67 8.67
C GLU A 196 -55.21 45.79 9.46
N ILE A 197 -55.35 45.72 10.80
CA ILE A 197 -54.64 44.73 11.63
C ILE A 197 -54.82 43.31 11.11
N TRP A 198 -55.97 43.02 10.48
CA TRP A 198 -56.21 41.73 9.82
C TRP A 198 -55.22 41.44 8.69
N VAL A 199 -54.75 42.46 7.95
CA VAL A 199 -53.74 42.30 6.89
C VAL A 199 -52.39 41.92 7.47
N ALA A 200 -52.05 42.46 8.65
CA ALA A 200 -50.85 42.08 9.40
C ALA A 200 -50.87 40.61 9.80
N VAL A 201 -52.00 40.16 10.35
CA VAL A 201 -52.22 38.78 10.78
C VAL A 201 -52.19 37.85 9.56
N VAL A 202 -52.90 38.19 8.49
CA VAL A 202 -52.96 37.40 7.26
C VAL A 202 -51.57 37.29 6.61
N THR A 203 -50.81 38.39 6.53
CA THR A 203 -49.46 38.39 5.94
C THR A 203 -48.50 37.55 6.78
N THR A 204 -48.57 37.66 8.11
CA THR A 204 -47.73 36.85 9.02
C THR A 204 -48.08 35.37 8.92
N VAL A 205 -49.37 35.03 8.87
CA VAL A 205 -49.82 33.65 8.68
C VAL A 205 -49.38 33.10 7.33
N ILE A 206 -49.50 33.88 6.25
CA ILE A 206 -49.04 33.45 4.92
C ILE A 206 -47.53 33.25 4.91
N LEU A 207 -46.73 34.16 5.47
CA LEU A 207 -45.28 34.01 5.54
C LEU A 207 -44.86 32.81 6.40
N ALA A 208 -45.53 32.58 7.53
CA ALA A 208 -45.29 31.44 8.40
C ALA A 208 -45.63 30.13 7.68
N THR A 209 -46.78 30.07 7.00
CA THR A 209 -47.22 28.89 6.26
C THR A 209 -46.32 28.62 5.06
N CYS A 210 -45.84 29.66 4.37
CA CYS A 210 -44.89 29.55 3.27
C CYS A 210 -43.53 29.05 3.76
N THR A 211 -42.99 29.63 4.84
CA THR A 211 -41.73 29.21 5.46
C THR A 211 -41.80 27.76 5.94
N LEU A 212 -42.91 27.36 6.58
CA LEU A 212 -43.15 25.98 6.99
C LEU A 212 -43.28 25.05 5.77
N SER A 213 -43.98 25.46 4.72
CA SER A 213 -44.15 24.66 3.50
C SER A 213 -42.82 24.45 2.77
N VAL A 214 -41.99 25.49 2.66
CA VAL A 214 -40.65 25.40 2.07
C VAL A 214 -39.73 24.52 2.92
N SER A 215 -39.75 24.70 4.25
CA SER A 215 -38.98 23.86 5.17
C SER A 215 -39.40 22.39 5.10
N TRP A 216 -40.71 22.14 5.04
CA TRP A 216 -41.27 20.79 4.92
C TRP A 216 -40.96 20.16 3.57
N TRP A 217 -41.01 20.95 2.49
CA TRP A 217 -40.66 20.50 1.14
C TRP A 217 -39.17 20.17 1.02
N TRP A 218 -38.30 21.00 1.61
CA TRP A 218 -36.86 20.78 1.68
C TRP A 218 -36.53 19.49 2.46
N GLN A 219 -37.12 19.34 3.65
CA GLN A 219 -36.92 18.16 4.49
C GLN A 219 -37.45 16.87 3.84
N ARG A 220 -38.52 16.95 3.03
CA ARG A 220 -39.03 15.81 2.24
C ARG A 220 -38.11 15.47 1.07
N ARG A 221 -37.39 16.45 0.52
CA ARG A 221 -36.44 16.24 -0.58
C ARG A 221 -35.17 15.54 -0.10
N GLU A 222 -34.59 15.95 1.03
CA GLU A 222 -33.42 15.28 1.62
C GLU A 222 -33.68 13.80 1.88
N LYS A 223 -34.82 13.47 2.51
CA LYS A 223 -35.21 12.07 2.78
C LYS A 223 -35.39 11.24 1.51
N ARG A 224 -35.74 11.85 0.37
CA ARG A 224 -35.85 11.17 -0.93
C ARG A 224 -34.50 10.96 -1.62
N ILE A 225 -33.49 11.76 -1.30
CA ILE A 225 -32.14 11.61 -1.85
C ILE A 225 -31.38 10.53 -1.07
N GLU A 226 -31.51 10.49 0.26
CA GLU A 226 -30.90 9.45 1.11
C GLU A 226 -31.42 8.04 0.75
N MET A 227 -32.72 7.87 0.48
CA MET A 227 -33.28 6.58 0.03
C MET A 227 -32.82 6.14 -1.37
N LYS A 228 -32.36 7.07 -2.22
CA LYS A 228 -31.83 6.73 -3.56
C LYS A 228 -30.35 6.34 -3.54
N ASN A 229 -29.59 6.75 -2.53
CA ASN A 229 -28.19 6.36 -2.38
C ASN A 229 -28.01 5.00 -1.70
N PHE A 230 -29.10 4.39 -1.22
CA PHE A 230 -29.12 3.08 -0.55
C PHE A 230 -29.66 1.92 -1.43
N CYS A 231 -30.18 2.21 -2.63
CA CYS A 231 -30.48 1.21 -3.67
C CYS A 231 -29.41 1.29 -4.76
#